data_AF-A0A4U7D512-F1
#
_entry.id   AF-A0A4U7D512-F1
#
_cell.length_a   1.000
_cell.length_b   1.000
_cell.length_c   1.000
_cell.angle_alpha   90.00
_cell.angle_beta   90.00
_cell.angle_gamma   90.00
#
_symmetry.space_group_name_H-M   'P 1'
#
loop_
_entity.id
_entity.type
_entity.pdbx_description
1 polymer ?
#
loop_
_entity_poly.entity_id
_entity_poly.type
_entity_poly.pdbx_seq_one_letter_code
_entity_poly.pdbx_strand_id
1 'polypeptide(L)'
;MRTPLAAAGLAALGVLLMANPLYLPVAVGEPSPAYTHTVQPVTEGSVAGFESPAASGGNGSDASDAVVAYADLPPDAREAFDRARDSPEGGFGVEDPAERVDSLSYPTEPALGDGILIVERDGERYEFWTRTVEREPGAVVAQRVLLQPAAFLIGFLALVAGAAVGLRGRLGGE
;
A
#
# COMPACT_ATOMS: atom_id res chain seq x y z
N MET A 1 52.80 -12.50 -2.83
CA MET A 1 52.28 -11.17 -3.25
C MET A 1 50.78 -11.13 -3.62
N ARG A 2 50.13 -12.22 -4.04
CA ARG A 2 48.72 -12.19 -4.50
C ARG A 2 47.66 -12.18 -3.37
N THR A 3 47.99 -12.77 -2.23
CA THR A 3 47.14 -12.89 -1.03
C THR A 3 46.69 -11.55 -0.41
N PRO A 4 47.57 -10.54 -0.21
CA PRO A 4 47.14 -9.25 0.37
C PRO A 4 46.23 -8.46 -0.57
N LEU A 5 46.47 -8.54 -1.88
CA LEU A 5 45.61 -7.92 -2.90
C LEU A 5 44.21 -8.55 -2.93
N ALA A 6 44.12 -9.87 -2.80
CA ALA A 6 42.85 -10.58 -2.72
C ALA A 6 42.06 -10.22 -1.44
N ALA A 7 42.73 -10.12 -0.30
CA ALA A 7 42.11 -9.73 0.96
C ALA A 7 41.58 -8.28 0.91
N ALA A 8 42.38 -7.35 0.37
CA ALA A 8 41.96 -5.95 0.18
C ALA A 8 40.78 -5.83 -0.79
N GLY A 9 40.79 -6.59 -1.88
CA GLY A 9 39.68 -6.62 -2.85
C GLY A 9 38.38 -7.14 -2.24
N LEU A 10 38.43 -8.21 -1.46
CA LEU A 10 37.26 -8.77 -0.77
C LEU A 10 36.71 -7.83 0.31
N ALA A 11 37.58 -7.16 1.06
CA ALA A 11 37.18 -6.18 2.05
C ALA A 11 36.53 -4.94 1.41
N ALA A 12 37.13 -4.42 0.33
CA ALA A 12 36.57 -3.28 -0.42
C ALA A 12 35.22 -3.64 -1.05
N LEU A 13 35.10 -4.83 -1.65
CA LEU A 13 33.83 -5.32 -2.19
C LEU A 13 32.78 -5.50 -1.10
N GLY A 14 33.15 -6.04 0.06
CA GLY A 14 32.25 -6.21 1.20
C GLY A 14 31.72 -4.89 1.72
N VAL A 15 32.60 -3.90 1.92
CA VAL A 15 32.21 -2.54 2.34
C VAL A 15 31.32 -1.88 1.29
N LEU A 16 31.67 -1.97 0.01
CA LEU A 16 30.85 -1.40 -1.06
C LEU A 16 29.45 -2.03 -1.08
N LEU A 17 29.33 -3.35 -1.01
CA LEU A 17 28.04 -4.05 -1.01
C LEU A 17 27.20 -3.73 0.23
N MET A 18 27.83 -3.61 1.41
CA MET A 18 27.14 -3.23 2.65
C MET A 18 26.78 -1.74 2.72
N ALA A 19 27.51 -0.86 2.02
CA ALA A 19 27.21 0.56 1.89
C ALA A 19 26.18 0.87 0.77
N ASN A 20 26.00 -0.07 -0.18
CA ASN A 20 25.10 0.05 -1.33
C ASN A 20 23.59 -0.15 -1.08
N PRO A 21 23.03 -0.29 0.15
CA PRO A 21 21.59 -0.15 0.35
C PRO A 21 21.08 1.28 0.08
N LEU A 22 21.96 2.29 0.04
CA LEU A 22 21.59 3.71 -0.10
C LEU A 22 21.72 4.29 -1.52
N TYR A 23 22.36 3.59 -2.47
CA TYR A 23 22.80 4.18 -3.76
C TYR A 23 22.37 3.43 -5.03
N LEU A 24 21.74 2.26 -4.91
CA LEU A 24 21.08 1.65 -6.07
C LEU A 24 19.91 2.55 -6.49
N PRO A 25 19.79 2.90 -7.78
CA PRO A 25 18.58 3.53 -8.29
C PRO A 25 17.41 2.66 -7.85
N VAL A 26 16.54 3.21 -7.01
CA VAL A 26 15.24 2.60 -6.78
C VAL A 26 14.60 2.57 -8.16
N ALA A 27 14.15 1.39 -8.61
CA ALA A 27 13.35 1.33 -9.81
C ALA A 27 12.18 2.31 -9.63
N VAL A 28 12.20 3.45 -10.31
CA VAL A 28 11.10 4.41 -10.27
C VAL A 28 10.04 3.82 -11.19
N GLY A 29 9.33 2.80 -10.69
CA GLY A 29 8.10 2.37 -11.32
C GLY A 29 7.05 3.44 -11.05
N GLU A 30 6.27 3.79 -12.05
CA GLU A 30 5.08 4.59 -11.83
C GLU A 30 4.18 3.88 -10.80
N PRO A 31 3.66 4.58 -9.77
CA PRO A 31 2.77 3.98 -8.80
C PRO A 31 1.61 3.31 -9.53
N SER A 32 1.34 2.04 -9.24
CA SER A 32 0.16 1.37 -9.79
C SER A 32 -1.06 1.76 -8.94
N PRO A 33 -2.10 2.37 -9.53
CA PRO A 33 -3.31 2.69 -8.79
C PRO A 33 -4.03 1.39 -8.42
N ALA A 34 -4.32 1.22 -7.14
CA ALA A 34 -5.22 0.18 -6.63
C ALA A 34 -6.49 0.86 -6.13
N TYR A 35 -7.66 0.32 -6.49
CA TYR A 35 -8.94 0.90 -6.10
C TYR A 35 -9.51 0.08 -4.95
N THR A 36 -9.89 0.74 -3.86
CA THR A 36 -10.38 0.05 -2.66
C THR A 36 -11.81 0.43 -2.36
N HIS A 37 -12.58 -0.56 -1.90
CA HIS A 37 -13.96 -0.45 -1.48
C HIS A 37 -14.06 -0.92 -0.03
N THR A 38 -14.49 -0.06 0.88
CA THR A 38 -14.66 -0.43 2.29
C THR A 38 -16.03 -0.02 2.80
N VAL A 39 -16.66 -0.88 3.59
CA VAL A 39 -17.97 -0.66 4.20
C VAL A 39 -17.82 -0.80 5.71
N GLN A 40 -18.23 0.24 6.44
CA GLN A 40 -18.25 0.22 7.90
C GLN A 40 -19.54 0.83 8.44
N PRO A 41 -20.05 0.37 9.60
CA PRO A 41 -21.18 1.02 10.25
C PRO A 41 -20.85 2.47 10.60
N VAL A 42 -21.83 3.37 10.50
CA VAL A 42 -21.67 4.76 10.98
C VAL A 42 -21.57 4.75 12.52
N THR A 43 -20.50 5.35 13.05
CA THR A 43 -20.23 5.46 14.50
C THR A 43 -19.90 6.92 14.87
N GLU A 44 -19.67 7.21 16.16
CA GLU A 44 -19.29 8.56 16.61
C GLU A 44 -17.98 9.09 15.97
N GLY A 45 -17.13 8.21 15.44
CA GLY A 45 -15.89 8.57 14.73
C GLY A 45 -16.01 8.59 13.21
N SER A 46 -17.20 8.37 12.66
CA SER A 46 -17.48 8.37 11.22
C SER A 46 -17.42 9.77 10.63
N VAL A 47 -17.05 9.87 9.34
CA VAL A 47 -16.90 11.15 8.64
C VAL A 47 -18.23 11.89 8.54
N ALA A 48 -19.34 11.16 8.35
CA ALA A 48 -20.67 11.77 8.41
C ALA A 48 -21.15 12.07 9.84
N GLY A 49 -20.50 11.55 10.88
CA GLY A 49 -20.95 11.68 12.26
C GLY A 49 -22.26 10.92 12.57
N PHE A 50 -22.42 10.51 13.83
CA PHE A 50 -23.63 9.81 14.29
C PHE A 50 -24.89 10.70 14.26
N GLU A 51 -24.73 12.03 14.28
CA GLU A 51 -25.81 13.01 14.38
C GLU A 51 -26.32 13.54 13.03
N SER A 52 -25.82 13.05 11.88
CA SER A 52 -26.25 13.58 10.58
C SER A 52 -27.76 13.40 10.37
N PRO A 53 -28.54 14.48 10.10
CA PRO A 53 -29.97 14.48 10.32
C PRO A 53 -30.66 13.44 9.45
N ALA A 54 -31.47 12.57 10.07
CA ALA A 54 -32.51 11.86 9.34
C ALA A 54 -33.40 12.90 8.65
N ALA A 55 -33.50 12.79 7.32
CA ALA A 55 -34.27 13.65 6.43
C ALA A 55 -35.52 14.25 7.08
N SER A 56 -35.43 15.50 7.53
CA SER A 56 -36.58 16.31 7.90
C SER A 56 -36.65 17.48 6.93
N GLY A 57 -37.71 17.46 6.11
CA GLY A 57 -37.87 18.31 4.94
C GLY A 57 -37.73 19.82 5.22
N GLY A 58 -36.72 20.42 4.60
CA GLY A 58 -36.54 21.87 4.56
C GLY A 58 -35.71 22.26 3.35
N ASN A 59 -36.30 23.09 2.47
CA ASN A 59 -35.63 23.67 1.31
C ASN A 59 -34.36 24.42 1.70
N GLY A 60 -33.21 23.94 1.22
CA GLY A 60 -31.93 24.64 1.29
C GLY A 60 -30.91 23.91 0.43
N SER A 61 -30.61 24.47 -0.73
CA SER A 61 -29.57 24.00 -1.63
C SER A 61 -28.20 24.11 -0.95
N ASP A 62 -27.51 22.99 -0.72
CA ASP A 62 -26.10 22.77 -1.06
C ASP A 62 -25.74 21.29 -0.82
N ALA A 63 -24.95 20.73 -1.73
CA ALA A 63 -24.79 19.30 -2.01
C ALA A 63 -24.11 18.45 -0.92
N SER A 64 -24.23 17.12 -1.02
CA SER A 64 -23.35 16.06 -0.46
C SER A 64 -23.63 15.44 0.93
N ASP A 65 -24.67 15.86 1.66
CA ASP A 65 -25.04 15.26 2.96
C ASP A 65 -26.17 14.19 2.86
N ALA A 66 -26.49 13.76 1.64
CA ALA A 66 -27.65 12.92 1.37
C ALA A 66 -27.31 11.45 1.66
N VAL A 67 -27.85 10.93 2.76
CA VAL A 67 -28.00 9.49 2.96
C VAL A 67 -28.71 8.90 1.74
N VAL A 68 -28.07 7.95 1.07
CA VAL A 68 -28.59 7.26 -0.12
C VAL A 68 -29.22 5.94 0.34
N ALA A 69 -30.47 5.69 -0.04
CA ALA A 69 -31.07 4.40 0.23
C ALA A 69 -30.36 3.32 -0.60
N TYR A 70 -30.10 2.15 -0.02
CA TYR A 70 -29.47 1.03 -0.75
C TYR A 70 -30.21 0.69 -2.05
N ALA A 71 -31.55 0.83 -2.09
CA ALA A 71 -32.35 0.58 -3.28
C ALA A 71 -32.10 1.59 -4.43
N ASP A 72 -31.63 2.80 -4.11
CA ASP A 72 -31.34 3.86 -5.08
C ASP A 72 -29.91 3.76 -5.62
N LEU A 73 -29.08 2.87 -5.05
CA LEU A 73 -27.76 2.61 -5.59
C LEU A 73 -27.86 1.90 -6.96
N PRO A 74 -27.01 2.31 -7.92
CA PRO A 74 -26.79 1.55 -9.14
C PRO A 74 -26.53 0.06 -8.86
N PRO A 75 -26.97 -0.87 -9.75
CA PRO A 75 -26.81 -2.31 -9.51
C PRO A 75 -25.37 -2.75 -9.23
N ASP A 76 -24.41 -2.19 -9.96
CA ASP A 76 -22.97 -2.40 -9.81
C ASP A 76 -22.43 -1.85 -8.48
N ALA A 77 -22.90 -0.67 -8.06
CA ALA A 77 -22.58 -0.14 -6.73
C ALA A 77 -23.15 -1.01 -5.59
N ARG A 78 -24.33 -1.61 -5.76
CA ARG A 78 -24.91 -2.53 -4.76
C ARG A 78 -24.09 -3.80 -4.63
N GLU A 79 -23.71 -4.42 -5.74
CA GLU A 79 -22.86 -5.61 -5.72
C GLU A 79 -21.52 -5.33 -5.04
N ALA A 80 -20.91 -4.18 -5.33
CA ALA A 80 -19.68 -3.77 -4.66
C ALA A 80 -19.88 -3.48 -3.17
N PHE A 81 -20.97 -2.82 -2.78
CA PHE A 81 -21.32 -2.60 -1.38
C PHE A 81 -21.47 -3.94 -0.63
N ASP A 82 -22.22 -4.88 -1.21
CA ASP A 82 -22.46 -6.20 -0.62
C ASP A 82 -21.16 -6.98 -0.49
N ARG A 83 -20.35 -7.01 -1.55
CA ARG A 83 -19.04 -7.67 -1.54
C ARG A 83 -18.09 -7.07 -0.49
N ALA A 84 -18.09 -5.76 -0.32
CA ALA A 84 -17.25 -5.09 0.68
C ALA A 84 -17.74 -5.39 2.10
N ARG A 85 -19.05 -5.34 2.33
CA ARG A 85 -19.68 -5.64 3.62
C ARG A 85 -19.46 -7.10 4.05
N ASP A 86 -19.62 -8.04 3.12
CA ASP A 86 -19.51 -9.48 3.39
C ASP A 86 -18.05 -9.96 3.48
N SER A 87 -17.10 -9.08 3.13
CA SER A 87 -15.68 -9.35 3.30
C SER A 87 -15.32 -9.38 4.80
N PRO A 88 -14.49 -10.34 5.24
CA PRO A 88 -14.06 -10.43 6.64
C PRO A 88 -13.30 -9.19 7.13
N GLU A 89 -12.70 -8.42 6.23
CA GLU A 89 -11.98 -7.19 6.55
C GLU A 89 -12.86 -5.93 6.39
N GLY A 90 -14.14 -6.08 6.05
CA GLY A 90 -15.04 -4.95 5.77
C GLY A 90 -14.68 -4.19 4.48
N GLY A 91 -13.96 -4.84 3.56
CA GLY A 91 -13.62 -4.26 2.27
C GLY A 91 -12.86 -5.19 1.34
N PHE A 92 -12.67 -4.74 0.10
CA PHE A 92 -11.83 -5.40 -0.90
C PHE A 92 -11.12 -4.36 -1.78
N GLY A 93 -10.12 -4.81 -2.52
CA GLY A 93 -9.43 -4.00 -3.52
C GLY A 93 -9.48 -4.64 -4.89
N VAL A 94 -9.46 -3.80 -5.92
CA VAL A 94 -9.29 -4.19 -7.33
C VAL A 94 -8.05 -3.50 -7.90
N GLU A 95 -7.25 -4.28 -8.63
CA GLU A 95 -5.99 -3.80 -9.22
C GLU A 95 -6.16 -3.44 -10.69
N ASP A 96 -7.11 -4.08 -11.39
CA ASP A 96 -7.40 -3.78 -12.78
C ASP A 96 -8.33 -2.54 -12.87
N PRO A 97 -7.89 -1.46 -13.55
CA PRO A 97 -8.74 -0.35 -13.96
C PRO A 97 -10.11 -0.72 -14.55
N ALA A 98 -10.21 -1.84 -15.27
CA ALA A 98 -11.44 -2.30 -15.90
C ALA A 98 -12.39 -3.03 -14.94
N GLU A 99 -11.92 -3.42 -13.76
CA GLU A 99 -12.75 -4.04 -12.70
C GLU A 99 -13.33 -2.99 -11.73
N ARG A 100 -13.09 -1.70 -11.98
CA ARG A 100 -13.73 -0.61 -11.24
C ARG A 100 -15.23 -0.59 -11.47
N VAL A 101 -15.94 -0.08 -10.47
CA VAL A 101 -17.37 0.17 -10.59
C VAL A 101 -17.54 1.55 -11.21
N ASP A 102 -17.96 1.61 -12.46
CA ASP A 102 -18.06 2.86 -13.23
C ASP A 102 -19.01 3.87 -12.60
N SER A 103 -20.01 3.41 -11.83
CA SER A 103 -20.94 4.27 -11.13
C SER A 103 -20.35 4.96 -9.88
N LEU A 104 -19.14 4.60 -9.46
CA LEU A 104 -18.50 5.09 -8.23
C LEU A 104 -17.29 5.97 -8.54
N SER A 105 -17.04 6.94 -7.66
CA SER A 105 -15.88 7.82 -7.75
C SER A 105 -14.73 7.28 -6.92
N TYR A 106 -13.50 7.39 -7.44
CA TYR A 106 -12.28 6.89 -6.78
C TYR A 106 -11.24 7.99 -6.60
N PRO A 107 -11.54 9.04 -5.83
CA PRO A 107 -10.55 10.06 -5.50
C PRO A 107 -9.40 9.46 -4.67
N THR A 108 -8.23 10.10 -4.73
CA THR A 108 -7.11 9.78 -3.83
C THR A 108 -7.40 10.24 -2.40
N GLU A 109 -8.14 11.34 -2.27
CA GLU A 109 -8.61 11.90 -1.00
C GLU A 109 -10.14 11.88 -0.98
N PRO A 110 -10.76 10.82 -0.44
CA PRO A 110 -12.21 10.68 -0.44
C PRO A 110 -12.89 11.65 0.53
N ALA A 111 -14.05 12.16 0.12
CA ALA A 111 -14.93 13.08 0.84
C ALA A 111 -16.41 12.65 0.70
N LEU A 112 -17.31 13.21 1.51
CA LEU A 112 -18.74 12.91 1.39
C LEU A 112 -19.26 13.33 0.00
N GLY A 113 -19.97 12.42 -0.67
CA GLY A 113 -20.44 12.59 -2.04
C GLY A 113 -19.38 12.38 -3.12
N ASP A 114 -18.09 12.26 -2.75
CA ASP A 114 -16.98 11.97 -3.65
C ASP A 114 -16.04 10.94 -3.04
N GLY A 115 -16.28 9.65 -3.32
CA GLY A 115 -15.52 8.56 -2.73
C GLY A 115 -15.95 8.18 -1.31
N ILE A 116 -16.93 8.86 -0.71
CA ILE A 116 -17.63 8.42 0.51
C ILE A 116 -19.14 8.60 0.30
N LEU A 117 -19.89 7.53 0.47
CA LEU A 117 -21.36 7.52 0.43
C LEU A 117 -21.91 7.00 1.76
N ILE A 118 -22.97 7.63 2.26
CA ILE A 118 -23.72 7.10 3.42
C ILE A 118 -24.88 6.29 2.88
N VAL A 119 -24.82 4.97 3.05
CA VAL A 119 -25.82 4.04 2.53
C VAL A 119 -26.71 3.57 3.67
N GLU A 120 -28.02 3.78 3.53
CA GLU A 120 -29.01 3.23 4.45
C GLU A 120 -29.53 1.89 3.94
N ARG A 121 -29.41 0.85 4.77
CA ARG A 121 -29.89 -0.51 4.48
C ARG A 121 -30.47 -1.12 5.75
N ASP A 122 -31.67 -1.68 5.64
CA ASP A 122 -32.35 -2.39 6.73
C ASP A 122 -32.48 -1.56 8.03
N GLY A 123 -32.56 -0.23 7.92
CA GLY A 123 -32.64 0.70 9.05
C GLY A 123 -31.29 1.03 9.70
N GLU A 124 -30.19 0.50 9.17
CA GLU A 124 -28.82 0.80 9.60
C GLU A 124 -28.09 1.64 8.55
N ARG A 125 -27.14 2.46 9.01
CA ARG A 125 -26.34 3.33 8.15
C ARG A 125 -24.91 2.82 8.05
N TYR A 126 -24.40 2.83 6.83
CA TYR A 126 -23.06 2.37 6.49
C TYR A 126 -22.32 3.47 5.74
N GLU A 127 -21.05 3.67 6.09
CA GLU A 127 -20.14 4.45 5.25
C GLU A 127 -19.54 3.52 4.21
N PHE A 128 -19.84 3.80 2.95
CA PHE A 128 -19.26 3.14 1.81
C PHE A 128 -18.18 4.03 1.20
N TRP A 129 -16.92 3.62 1.36
CA TRP A 129 -15.76 4.36 0.90
C TRP A 129 -15.21 3.72 -0.37
N THR A 130 -14.91 4.56 -1.36
CA THR A 130 -14.21 4.22 -2.59
C THR A 130 -13.08 5.20 -2.81
N ARG A 131 -11.85 4.68 -2.90
CA ARG A 131 -10.66 5.53 -3.11
C ARG A 131 -9.61 4.86 -3.96
N THR A 132 -8.78 5.68 -4.58
CA THR A 132 -7.54 5.24 -5.23
C THR A 132 -6.41 5.28 -4.24
N VAL A 133 -5.71 4.15 -4.08
CA VAL A 133 -4.49 4.01 -3.28
C VAL A 133 -3.34 3.77 -4.25
N GLU A 134 -2.36 4.67 -4.24
CA GLU A 134 -1.12 4.47 -4.96
C GLU A 134 -0.26 3.45 -4.21
N ARG A 135 0.01 2.29 -4.83
CA ARG A 135 0.93 1.30 -4.25
C ARG A 135 2.33 1.51 -4.79
N GLU A 136 3.32 1.30 -3.92
CA GLU A 136 4.71 1.18 -4.36
C GLU A 136 4.80 0.02 -5.37
N PRO A 137 5.50 0.21 -6.50
CA PRO A 137 5.64 -0.84 -7.51
C PRO A 137 6.22 -2.12 -6.89
N GLY A 138 5.66 -3.28 -7.22
CA GLY A 138 6.13 -4.56 -6.66
C GLY A 138 7.63 -4.84 -6.89
N ALA A 139 8.21 -4.29 -7.96
CA ALA A 139 9.65 -4.32 -8.21
C ALA A 139 10.47 -3.56 -7.15
N VAL A 140 9.95 -2.43 -6.65
CA VAL A 140 10.56 -1.65 -5.55
C VAL A 140 10.52 -2.44 -4.24
N VAL A 141 9.38 -3.08 -3.96
CA VAL A 141 9.22 -3.95 -2.79
C VAL A 141 10.19 -5.12 -2.86
N ALA A 142 10.28 -5.81 -4.01
CA ALA A 142 11.22 -6.92 -4.21
C ALA A 142 12.68 -6.48 -4.07
N GLN A 143 13.04 -5.30 -4.59
CA GLN A 143 14.37 -4.72 -4.43
C GLN A 143 14.72 -4.49 -2.95
N ARG A 144 13.80 -3.92 -2.17
CA ARG A 144 14.01 -3.64 -0.75
C ARG A 144 14.00 -4.88 0.14
N VAL A 145 13.08 -5.82 -0.12
CA VAL A 145 12.86 -6.98 0.76
C VAL A 145 13.78 -8.16 0.44
N LEU A 146 14.20 -8.31 -0.82
CA LEU A 146 15.03 -9.45 -1.24
C LEU A 146 16.44 -9.01 -1.64
N LEU A 147 16.54 -8.04 -2.55
CA LEU A 147 17.82 -7.70 -3.18
C LEU A 147 18.78 -7.01 -2.20
N GLN A 148 18.28 -6.04 -1.42
CA GLN A 148 19.08 -5.32 -0.43
C GLN A 148 19.60 -6.24 0.69
N PRO A 149 18.79 -7.10 1.34
CA PRO A 149 19.28 -8.07 2.33
C PRO A 149 20.27 -9.08 1.75
N ALA A 150 20.04 -9.58 0.52
CA ALA A 150 20.96 -10.50 -0.13
C ALA A 150 22.31 -9.83 -0.43
N ALA A 151 22.30 -8.61 -0.97
CA ALA A 151 23.52 -7.84 -1.23
C ALA A 151 24.29 -7.56 0.07
N PHE A 152 23.60 -7.21 1.15
CA PHE A 152 24.20 -7.03 2.46
C PHE A 152 24.86 -8.32 2.96
N LEU A 153 24.17 -9.46 2.87
CA LEU A 153 24.70 -10.75 3.30
C LEU A 153 25.95 -11.16 2.51
N ILE A 154 25.91 -10.98 1.18
CA ILE A 154 27.07 -11.25 0.31
C ILE A 154 28.23 -10.33 0.70
N GLY A 155 27.97 -9.05 0.95
CA GLY A 155 28.97 -8.08 1.39
C GLY A 155 29.61 -8.47 2.73
N PHE A 156 28.79 -8.87 3.70
CA PHE A 156 29.25 -9.35 5.00
C PHE A 156 30.16 -10.60 4.85
N LEU A 157 29.74 -11.59 4.06
CA LEU A 157 30.54 -12.80 3.83
C LEU A 157 31.85 -12.50 3.10
N ALA A 158 31.84 -11.59 2.13
CA ALA A 158 33.06 -11.14 1.45
C ALA A 158 34.04 -10.47 2.43
N LEU A 159 33.53 -9.66 3.36
CA LEU A 159 34.34 -9.02 4.40
C LEU A 159 34.96 -10.04 5.36
N VAL A 160 34.18 -11.02 5.82
CA VAL A 160 34.66 -12.12 6.67
C VAL A 160 35.71 -12.97 5.95
N ALA A 161 35.47 -13.30 4.67
CA ALA A 161 36.41 -14.03 3.85
C ALA A 161 37.72 -13.25 3.65
N GLY A 162 37.64 -11.93 3.41
CA GLY A 162 38.79 -11.04 3.33
C GLY A 162 39.62 -11.05 4.62
N ALA A 163 38.96 -10.95 5.78
CA ALA A 163 39.62 -11.03 7.08
C ALA A 163 40.31 -12.39 7.32
N ALA A 164 39.62 -13.50 7.00
CA ALA A 164 40.16 -14.84 7.14
C ALA A 164 41.37 -15.09 6.22
N VAL A 165 41.32 -14.65 4.96
CA VAL A 165 42.44 -14.74 4.01
C VAL A 165 43.62 -13.88 4.47
N GLY A 166 43.35 -12.68 5.00
CA GLY A 166 44.37 -11.80 5.59
C GLY A 166 45.08 -12.45 6.79
N LEU A 167 44.32 -13.03 7.73
CA LEU A 167 44.89 -13.76 8.87
C LEU A 167 45.71 -14.98 8.44
N ARG A 168 45.20 -15.77 7.48
CA ARG A 168 45.91 -16.95 6.97
C ARG A 168 47.21 -16.59 6.27
N GLY A 169 47.24 -15.48 5.53
CA GLY A 169 48.46 -14.95 4.91
C GLY A 169 49.51 -14.48 5.94
N ARG A 170 49.08 -14.08 7.14
CA ARG A 170 49.95 -13.70 8.25
C ARG A 170 50.48 -14.90 9.05
N LEU A 171 49.68 -15.97 9.18
CA LEU A 171 50.02 -17.18 9.94
C LEU A 171 50.79 -18.23 9.13
N GLY A 172 50.68 -18.24 7.80
CA GLY A 172 51.40 -19.18 6.92
C GLY A 172 52.64 -18.59 6.25
N GLY A 173 53.14 -17.45 6.74
CA GLY A 173 54.29 -16.72 6.21
C GLY A 173 55.55 -16.84 7.08
N GLU A 174 55.57 -17.74 8.06
CA GLU A 174 56.77 -18.17 8.81
C GLU A 174 57.39 -19.43 8.17
#